data_AF-A0A0F9C2W7-F1
#
_entry.id   AF-A0A0F9C2W7-F1
#
_cell.length_a   1.000
_cell.length_b   1.000
_cell.length_c   1.000
_cell.angle_alpha   90.00
_cell.angle_beta   90.00
_cell.angle_gamma   90.00
#
_symmetry.space_group_name_H-M   'P 1'
#
loop_
_entity.id
_entity.type
_entity.pdbx_description
1 polymer ?
#
loop_
_entity_poly.entity_id
_entity_poly.type
_entity_poly.pdbx_seq_one_letter_code
_entity_poly.pdbx_strand_id
1 'polypeptide(L)'
;LLKLAQDLKKKTKCFLLMTATPIQMRIQEVFDLLKLLGLGGKWGLKENFDKFYTIVGHKVERRTMKDWQFLVEMAKDYLKWGRINKVSYEDELFEHGGKYQSDFKRIFLKNDDFTSYIKVNIDNTNYLKEFSNELEILSPLRWYMFRNTRNQLREYGINVPIRSPHDVPITMKGKERQLYREIETYLRDIYKKSKPEQKSIIGFTLAIYRRRLTSSFSAIKETLKRRLEILKDERNGEVEHITSFLDEEDVDDDIIEEFEVDSSDLEAELEPSDLNNEEDSYYDFDDEKDKKKKRVSF
;
A
#
# COMPACT_ATOMS: atom_id res chain seq x y z
N LEU A 1 -1.86 10.41 -19.46
CA LEU A 1 -3.31 10.46 -19.17
C LEU A 1 -3.73 11.75 -18.43
N LEU A 2 -3.08 12.11 -17.31
CA LEU A 2 -3.44 13.28 -16.49
C LEU A 2 -3.50 14.60 -17.27
N LYS A 3 -2.53 14.86 -18.15
CA LYS A 3 -2.49 16.07 -19.01
C LYS A 3 -3.73 16.20 -19.91
N LEU A 4 -4.15 15.10 -20.54
CA LEU A 4 -5.36 15.07 -21.36
C LEU A 4 -6.62 15.38 -20.51
N ALA A 5 -6.70 14.82 -19.30
CA ALA A 5 -7.79 15.11 -18.37
C ALA A 5 -7.83 16.60 -17.95
N GLN A 6 -6.68 17.24 -17.72
CA GLN A 6 -6.59 18.68 -17.42
C GLN A 6 -7.12 19.54 -18.57
N ASP A 7 -6.79 19.19 -19.81
CA ASP A 7 -7.23 19.93 -20.99
C ASP A 7 -8.74 19.74 -21.25
N LEU A 8 -9.26 18.53 -21.04
CA LEU A 8 -10.68 18.23 -21.16
C LEU A 8 -11.51 18.94 -20.08
N LYS A 9 -11.00 19.05 -18.85
CA LYS A 9 -11.66 19.78 -17.75
C LYS A 9 -12.00 21.23 -18.16
N LYS A 10 -11.13 21.90 -18.93
CA LYS A 10 -11.36 23.29 -19.39
C LYS A 10 -12.46 23.40 -20.45
N LYS A 11 -12.78 22.30 -21.13
CA LYS A 11 -13.73 22.25 -22.25
C LYS A 11 -15.06 21.58 -21.90
N THR A 12 -15.24 21.13 -20.65
CA THR A 12 -16.40 20.35 -20.21
C THR A 12 -17.06 20.98 -18.98
N LYS A 13 -18.39 20.83 -18.86
CA LYS A 13 -19.16 21.32 -17.71
C LYS A 13 -19.11 20.37 -16.51
N CYS A 14 -18.97 19.08 -16.79
CA CYS A 14 -18.93 18.01 -15.80
C CYS A 14 -17.83 17.02 -16.17
N PHE A 15 -17.15 16.48 -15.17
CA PHE A 15 -16.05 15.53 -15.33
C PHE A 15 -16.27 14.37 -14.37
N LEU A 16 -16.62 13.20 -14.91
CA LEU A 16 -16.84 11.97 -14.15
C LEU A 16 -15.71 11.00 -14.48
N LEU A 17 -15.00 10.56 -13.43
CA LEU A 17 -13.94 9.56 -13.54
C LEU A 17 -14.47 8.22 -13.06
N MET A 18 -14.37 7.19 -13.91
CA MET A 18 -14.74 5.81 -13.57
C MET A 18 -13.50 4.94 -13.68
N THR A 19 -13.14 4.26 -12.60
CA THR A 19 -12.04 3.30 -12.57
C THR A 19 -12.53 1.95 -12.08
N ALA A 20 -12.08 0.87 -12.75
CA ALA A 20 -12.37 -0.51 -12.36
C ALA A 20 -11.36 -1.05 -11.35
N THR A 21 -10.16 -0.46 -11.31
CA THR A 21 -9.13 -0.74 -10.31
C THR A 21 -9.27 0.27 -9.18
N PRO A 22 -9.19 -0.14 -7.90
CA PRO A 22 -8.98 0.82 -6.84
C PRO A 22 -7.70 1.60 -7.19
N ILE A 23 -7.74 2.93 -7.09
CA ILE A 23 -6.57 3.80 -7.28
C ILE A 23 -5.40 3.12 -6.54
N GLN A 24 -4.38 2.72 -7.30
CA GLN A 24 -3.33 1.80 -6.83
C GLN A 24 -2.50 2.53 -5.78
N MET A 25 -2.52 2.00 -4.55
CA MET A 25 -1.65 2.13 -3.36
C MET A 25 -1.05 3.49 -2.94
N ARG A 26 -0.94 4.50 -3.81
CA ARG A 26 -0.26 5.78 -3.53
C ARG A 26 -1.24 6.92 -3.36
N ILE A 27 -1.17 7.54 -2.18
CA ILE A 27 -1.94 8.75 -1.79
C ILE A 27 -1.77 9.87 -2.82
N GLN A 28 -0.63 9.93 -3.50
CA GLN A 28 -0.30 10.93 -4.51
C GLN A 28 -1.20 10.86 -5.75
N GLU A 29 -1.53 9.66 -6.23
CA GLU A 29 -2.42 9.49 -7.39
C GLU A 29 -3.83 9.98 -7.05
N VAL A 30 -4.31 9.62 -5.86
CA VAL A 30 -5.60 10.09 -5.34
C VAL A 30 -5.62 11.61 -5.28
N PHE A 31 -4.57 12.23 -4.76
CA PHE A 31 -4.44 13.68 -4.68
C PHE A 31 -4.53 14.34 -6.07
N ASP A 32 -3.78 13.85 -7.06
CA ASP A 32 -3.78 14.41 -8.40
C ASP A 32 -5.15 14.30 -9.08
N LEU A 33 -5.85 13.16 -8.88
CA LEU A 33 -7.21 12.97 -9.37
C LEU A 33 -8.20 13.93 -8.69
N LEU A 34 -8.12 14.10 -7.37
CA LEU A 34 -8.98 15.03 -6.65
C LEU A 34 -8.70 16.49 -7.06
N LYS A 35 -7.44 16.83 -7.33
CA LYS A 35 -7.05 18.15 -7.85
C LYS A 35 -7.68 18.42 -9.23
N LEU A 36 -7.79 17.41 -10.08
CA LEU A 36 -8.57 17.51 -11.31
C LEU A 36 -10.05 17.78 -11.03
N LEU A 37 -10.63 17.23 -9.98
CA LEU A 37 -12.04 17.46 -9.63
C LEU A 37 -12.28 18.79 -8.88
N GLY A 38 -11.21 19.53 -8.58
CA GLY A 38 -11.30 20.87 -7.97
C GLY A 38 -11.02 20.89 -6.46
N LEU A 39 -10.18 19.98 -5.98
CA LEU A 39 -9.59 20.07 -4.63
C LEU A 39 -8.93 21.44 -4.43
N GLY A 40 -9.30 22.13 -3.36
CA GLY A 40 -8.86 23.50 -3.05
C GLY A 40 -8.54 23.69 -1.57
N GLY A 41 -8.45 24.96 -1.14
CA GLY A 41 -8.14 25.32 0.25
C GLY A 41 -6.84 24.71 0.75
N LYS A 42 -6.79 24.35 2.05
CA LYS A 42 -5.64 23.68 2.67
C LYS A 42 -5.41 22.28 2.10
N TRP A 43 -6.45 21.64 1.57
CA TRP A 43 -6.39 20.31 0.95
C TRP A 43 -5.71 20.30 -0.41
N GLY A 44 -5.63 21.44 -1.10
CA GLY A 44 -4.92 21.56 -2.37
C GLY A 44 -3.39 21.52 -2.25
N LEU A 45 -2.86 21.52 -1.01
CA LEU A 45 -1.45 21.35 -0.70
C LEU A 45 -1.15 19.88 -0.44
N LYS A 46 -0.21 19.30 -1.20
CA LYS A 46 0.11 17.87 -1.15
C LYS A 46 0.58 17.46 0.24
N GLU A 47 1.40 18.28 0.87
CA GLU A 47 1.97 18.02 2.19
C GLU A 47 0.88 17.90 3.26
N ASN A 48 -0.17 18.73 3.16
CA ASN A 48 -1.30 18.65 4.08
C ASN A 48 -2.17 17.43 3.82
N PHE A 49 -2.40 17.10 2.54
CA PHE A 49 -3.16 15.93 2.14
C PHE A 49 -2.51 14.66 2.64
N ASP A 50 -1.22 14.48 2.35
CA ASP A 50 -0.42 13.33 2.80
C ASP A 50 -0.42 13.24 4.33
N LYS A 51 -0.10 14.35 5.01
CA LYS A 51 -0.10 14.39 6.48
C LYS A 51 -1.45 14.01 7.09
N PHE A 52 -2.57 14.42 6.50
CA PHE A 52 -3.89 14.09 7.01
C PHE A 52 -4.12 12.58 7.02
N TYR A 53 -3.91 11.91 5.88
CA TYR A 53 -4.15 10.46 5.78
C TYR A 53 -3.11 9.64 6.54
N THR A 54 -1.87 10.12 6.68
CA THR A 54 -0.88 9.49 7.56
C THR A 54 -1.34 9.51 9.02
N ILE A 55 -1.81 10.66 9.53
CA ILE A 55 -2.30 10.77 10.91
C ILE A 55 -3.56 9.91 11.12
N VAL A 56 -4.48 9.93 10.15
CA VAL A 56 -5.71 9.13 10.21
C VAL A 56 -5.40 7.63 10.22
N GLY A 57 -4.41 7.18 9.46
CA GLY A 57 -3.97 5.78 9.44
C GLY A 57 -3.35 5.29 10.76
N HIS A 58 -2.88 6.20 11.62
CA HIS A 58 -2.37 5.84 12.94
C HIS A 58 -3.49 5.55 13.94
N LYS A 59 -3.20 4.64 14.89
CA LYS A 59 -4.03 4.40 16.08
C LYS A 59 -4.35 5.71 16.80
N VAL A 60 -5.62 5.92 17.15
CA VAL A 60 -6.12 7.17 17.74
C VAL A 60 -5.42 7.55 19.04
N GLU A 61 -4.96 6.56 19.80
CA GLU A 61 -4.26 6.71 21.07
C GLU A 61 -2.84 7.26 20.90
N ARG A 62 -2.26 7.14 19.70
CA ARG A 62 -0.91 7.67 19.39
C ARG A 62 -0.94 9.13 18.92
N ARG A 63 -2.12 9.70 18.68
CA ARG A 63 -2.27 11.04 18.14
C ARG A 63 -2.06 12.10 19.23
N THR A 64 -1.20 13.06 18.95
CA THR A 64 -0.94 14.19 19.84
C THR A 64 -2.04 15.27 19.72
N MET A 65 -2.09 16.20 20.68
CA MET A 65 -2.99 17.35 20.60
C MET A 65 -2.77 18.19 19.31
N LYS A 66 -1.52 18.26 18.83
CA LYS A 66 -1.19 18.95 17.57
C LYS A 66 -1.76 18.24 16.35
N ASP A 67 -1.80 16.90 16.39
CA ASP A 67 -2.40 16.11 15.32
C ASP A 67 -3.90 16.34 15.25
N TRP A 68 -4.59 16.30 16.40
CA TRP A 68 -6.02 16.63 16.47
C TRP A 68 -6.32 18.04 15.99
N GLN A 69 -5.49 19.02 16.38
CA GLN A 69 -5.63 20.39 15.90
C GLN A 69 -5.52 20.49 14.38
N PHE A 70 -4.50 19.84 13.81
CA PHE A 70 -4.32 19.80 12.37
C PHE A 70 -5.51 19.16 11.64
N LEU A 71 -6.00 18.00 12.11
CA LEU A 71 -7.15 17.32 11.50
C LEU A 71 -8.42 18.17 11.56
N VAL A 72 -8.71 18.80 12.72
CA VAL A 72 -9.88 19.68 12.88
C VAL A 72 -9.78 20.91 12.01
N GLU A 73 -8.59 21.50 11.86
CA GLU A 73 -8.38 22.63 10.95
C GLU A 73 -8.63 22.25 9.49
N MET A 74 -8.22 21.05 9.08
CA MET A 74 -8.47 20.51 7.73
C MET A 74 -9.96 20.27 7.49
N ALA A 75 -10.66 19.66 8.44
CA ALA A 75 -12.11 19.45 8.38
C ALA A 75 -12.89 20.78 8.31
N LYS A 76 -12.53 21.76 9.18
CA LYS A 76 -13.14 23.11 9.16
C LYS A 76 -12.81 23.86 7.87
N ASP A 77 -11.63 23.68 7.29
CA ASP A 77 -11.29 24.25 5.99
C ASP A 77 -12.20 23.67 4.90
N TYR A 78 -12.37 22.34 4.87
CA TYR A 78 -13.23 21.70 3.88
C TYR A 78 -14.70 22.15 4.00
N LEU A 79 -15.22 22.29 5.22
CA LEU A 79 -16.57 22.81 5.44
C LEU A 79 -16.79 24.25 4.94
N LYS A 80 -15.71 25.03 4.75
CA LYS A 80 -15.82 26.42 4.26
C LYS A 80 -15.93 26.52 2.75
N TRP A 81 -15.17 25.72 2.01
CA TRP A 81 -15.07 25.83 0.54
C TRP A 81 -15.55 24.58 -0.21
N GLY A 82 -15.58 23.44 0.47
CA GLY A 82 -16.08 22.20 -0.07
C GLY A 82 -17.53 22.34 -0.52
N ARG A 83 -17.91 21.59 -1.56
CA ARG A 83 -19.28 21.59 -2.08
C ARG A 83 -20.28 20.87 -1.16
N ILE A 84 -19.86 20.49 0.04
CA ILE A 84 -20.75 20.00 1.08
C ILE A 84 -21.53 21.21 1.58
N ASN A 85 -22.83 21.27 1.26
CA ASN A 85 -23.68 22.19 1.97
C ASN A 85 -23.78 21.73 3.42
N LYS A 86 -23.74 22.65 4.38
CA LYS A 86 -23.86 22.34 5.83
C LYS A 86 -25.06 21.44 6.15
N VAL A 87 -26.13 21.56 5.35
CA VAL A 87 -27.31 20.70 5.41
C VAL A 87 -26.96 19.23 5.17
N SER A 88 -26.20 18.91 4.11
CA SER A 88 -25.80 17.54 3.79
C SER A 88 -24.93 16.91 4.88
N TYR A 89 -24.06 17.70 5.51
CA TYR A 89 -23.29 17.23 6.65
C TYR A 89 -24.16 17.06 7.90
N GLU A 90 -25.11 17.95 8.15
CA GLU A 90 -26.06 17.82 9.26
C GLU A 90 -26.93 16.55 9.11
N ASP A 91 -27.33 16.22 7.88
CA ASP A 91 -28.04 14.98 7.55
C ASP A 91 -27.16 13.74 7.78
N GLU A 92 -25.91 13.73 7.29
CA GLU A 92 -24.97 12.62 7.55
C GLU A 92 -24.73 12.44 9.06
N LEU A 93 -24.56 13.54 9.79
CA LEU A 93 -24.38 13.53 11.23
C LEU A 93 -25.65 13.03 11.94
N PHE A 94 -26.84 13.30 11.42
CA PHE A 94 -28.10 12.75 11.94
C PHE A 94 -28.25 11.24 11.70
N GLU A 95 -27.89 10.77 10.52
CA GLU A 95 -28.00 9.36 10.15
C GLU A 95 -26.89 8.49 10.77
N HIS A 96 -25.70 9.05 10.98
CA HIS A 96 -24.49 8.28 11.31
C HIS A 96 -23.65 8.83 12.47
N GLY A 97 -24.00 9.97 13.07
CA GLY A 97 -23.18 10.67 14.07
C GLY A 97 -23.11 10.03 15.46
N GLY A 98 -23.67 8.83 15.62
CA GLY A 98 -23.48 8.00 16.80
C GLY A 98 -23.88 8.66 18.12
N LYS A 99 -23.19 8.30 19.20
CA LYS A 99 -23.52 8.74 20.57
C LYS A 99 -23.08 10.18 20.82
N TYR A 100 -22.05 10.64 20.13
CA TYR A 100 -21.40 11.94 20.36
C TYR A 100 -21.81 13.03 19.36
N GLN A 101 -22.88 12.78 18.60
CA GLN A 101 -23.43 13.68 17.59
C GLN A 101 -23.55 15.15 18.04
N SER A 102 -24.01 15.36 19.28
CA SER A 102 -24.21 16.69 19.85
C SER A 102 -22.89 17.48 19.99
N ASP A 103 -21.80 16.80 20.33
CA ASP A 103 -20.48 17.40 20.47
C ASP A 103 -19.93 17.77 19.09
N PHE A 104 -20.04 16.86 18.12
CA PHE A 104 -19.60 17.10 16.74
C PHE A 104 -20.37 18.24 16.07
N LYS A 105 -21.69 18.32 16.31
CA LYS A 105 -22.52 19.45 15.87
C LYS A 105 -22.01 20.78 16.44
N ARG A 106 -21.65 20.82 17.71
CA ARG A 106 -21.10 22.03 18.34
C ARG A 106 -19.73 22.38 17.75
N ILE A 107 -18.83 21.42 17.62
CA ILE A 107 -17.47 21.63 17.13
C ILE A 107 -17.44 22.10 15.67
N PHE A 108 -18.19 21.43 14.79
CA PHE A 108 -18.09 21.63 13.34
C PHE A 108 -19.15 22.59 12.76
N LEU A 109 -20.37 22.60 13.30
CA LEU A 109 -21.43 23.50 12.80
C LEU A 109 -21.52 24.80 13.60
N LYS A 110 -21.25 24.77 14.92
CA LYS A 110 -21.30 25.97 15.79
C LYS A 110 -19.91 26.58 16.07
N ASN A 111 -18.84 25.95 15.61
CA ASN A 111 -17.46 26.38 15.79
C ASN A 111 -16.97 26.44 17.25
N ASP A 112 -17.49 25.57 18.13
CA ASP A 112 -16.93 25.42 19.47
C ASP A 112 -15.43 25.02 19.43
N ASP A 113 -14.70 25.35 20.49
CA ASP A 113 -13.32 24.90 20.69
C ASP A 113 -13.29 23.41 21.03
N PHE A 114 -12.74 22.61 20.12
CA PHE A 114 -12.63 21.16 20.25
C PHE A 114 -11.66 20.74 21.37
N THR A 115 -10.75 21.62 21.81
CA THR A 115 -9.69 21.30 22.77
C THR A 115 -10.23 20.77 24.08
N SER A 116 -11.28 21.41 24.61
CA SER A 116 -11.93 20.98 25.84
C SER A 116 -12.54 19.58 25.70
N TYR A 117 -13.14 19.28 24.55
CA TYR A 117 -13.77 17.99 24.29
C TYR A 117 -12.75 16.85 24.23
N ILE A 118 -11.59 17.03 23.55
CA ILE A 118 -10.58 15.96 23.53
C ILE A 118 -9.88 15.81 24.86
N LYS A 119 -9.64 16.90 25.61
CA LYS A 119 -9.02 16.82 26.94
C LYS A 119 -9.87 16.00 27.92
N VAL A 120 -11.19 16.20 27.89
CA VAL A 120 -12.12 15.43 28.73
C VAL A 120 -12.20 13.97 28.31
N ASN A 121 -12.05 13.68 27.01
CA ASN A 121 -12.19 12.34 26.45
C ASN A 121 -10.87 11.68 26.02
N ILE A 122 -9.73 12.14 26.55
CA ILE A 122 -8.41 11.68 26.08
C ILE A 122 -8.20 10.17 26.32
N ASP A 123 -8.78 9.65 27.40
CA ASP A 123 -8.74 8.23 27.76
C ASP A 123 -9.95 7.43 27.24
N ASN A 124 -10.88 8.09 26.53
CA ASN A 124 -12.07 7.47 25.97
C ASN A 124 -11.83 7.07 24.51
N THR A 125 -11.28 5.89 24.30
CA THR A 125 -10.98 5.35 22.96
C THR A 125 -12.19 5.35 22.02
N ASN A 126 -13.40 5.09 22.52
CA ASN A 126 -14.60 5.08 21.67
C ASN A 126 -14.93 6.49 21.16
N TYR A 127 -14.85 7.50 22.03
CA TYR A 127 -15.00 8.90 21.61
C TYR A 127 -13.96 9.28 20.57
N LEU A 128 -12.68 8.94 20.78
CA LEU A 128 -11.61 9.28 19.83
C LEU A 128 -11.78 8.59 18.47
N LYS A 129 -12.30 7.35 18.46
CA LYS A 129 -12.64 6.64 17.22
C LYS A 129 -13.80 7.30 16.49
N GLU A 130 -14.91 7.59 17.18
CA GLU A 130 -16.05 8.29 16.58
C GLU A 130 -15.64 9.68 16.08
N PHE A 131 -14.80 10.42 16.83
CA PHE A 131 -14.28 11.70 16.39
C PHE A 131 -13.35 11.58 15.17
N SER A 132 -12.52 10.53 15.09
CA SER A 132 -11.72 10.25 13.89
C SER A 132 -12.60 9.97 12.67
N ASN A 133 -13.63 9.15 12.83
CA ASN A 133 -14.57 8.85 11.74
C ASN A 133 -15.25 10.13 11.24
N GLU A 134 -15.62 11.04 12.14
CA GLU A 134 -16.19 12.33 11.78
C GLU A 134 -15.23 13.19 10.96
N LEU A 135 -13.94 13.20 11.32
CA LEU A 135 -12.91 13.91 10.56
C LEU A 135 -12.70 13.31 9.16
N GLU A 136 -12.83 11.99 9.01
CA GLU A 136 -12.79 11.30 7.72
C GLU A 136 -14.02 11.60 6.87
N ILE A 137 -15.20 11.69 7.48
CA ILE A 137 -16.43 12.16 6.81
C ILE A 137 -16.22 13.58 6.29
N LEU A 138 -15.61 14.44 7.11
CA LEU A 138 -15.23 15.81 6.75
C LEU A 138 -13.94 15.92 5.92
N SER A 139 -13.57 14.86 5.20
CA SER A 139 -12.47 14.88 4.22
C SER A 139 -13.00 14.92 2.77
N PRO A 140 -12.29 15.53 1.83
CA PRO A 140 -12.68 15.53 0.42
C PRO A 140 -12.84 14.13 -0.19
N LEU A 141 -12.06 13.14 0.25
CA LEU A 141 -12.09 11.81 -0.34
C LEU A 141 -13.47 11.15 -0.17
N ARG A 142 -14.13 11.35 0.98
CA ARG A 142 -15.48 10.82 1.25
C ARG A 142 -16.52 11.27 0.22
N TRP A 143 -16.40 12.49 -0.28
CA TRP A 143 -17.44 13.14 -1.10
C TRP A 143 -17.13 13.14 -2.60
N TYR A 144 -15.85 13.02 -2.95
CA TYR A 144 -15.42 12.97 -4.34
C TYR A 144 -15.31 11.53 -4.87
N MET A 145 -15.15 10.54 -3.99
CA MET A 145 -14.96 9.15 -4.37
C MET A 145 -16.10 8.26 -3.87
N PHE A 146 -16.84 7.68 -4.81
CA PHE A 146 -17.87 6.68 -4.52
C PHE A 146 -17.33 5.29 -4.81
N ARG A 147 -17.35 4.42 -3.79
CA ARG A 147 -16.93 3.02 -3.92
C ARG A 147 -18.00 2.11 -3.37
N ASN A 148 -18.51 1.24 -4.24
CA ASN A 148 -19.43 0.18 -3.84
C ASN A 148 -18.64 -1.08 -3.52
N THR A 149 -18.61 -1.46 -2.25
CA THR A 149 -18.02 -2.73 -1.81
C THR A 149 -18.96 -3.89 -2.10
N ARG A 150 -18.42 -5.12 -2.17
CA ARG A 150 -19.27 -6.31 -2.32
C ARG A 150 -20.28 -6.47 -1.17
N ASN A 151 -19.92 -6.02 0.03
CA ASN A 151 -20.81 -6.05 1.19
C ASN A 151 -21.98 -5.08 1.02
N GLN A 152 -21.70 -3.82 0.65
CA GLN A 152 -22.74 -2.83 0.34
C GLN A 152 -23.68 -3.33 -0.77
N LEU A 153 -23.14 -3.91 -1.84
CA LEU A 153 -23.98 -4.47 -2.92
C LEU A 153 -24.92 -5.58 -2.41
N ARG A 154 -24.45 -6.43 -1.48
CA ARG A 154 -25.29 -7.47 -0.86
C ARG A 154 -26.37 -6.90 0.04
N GLU A 155 -26.10 -5.82 0.78
CA GLU A 155 -27.10 -5.10 1.57
C GLU A 155 -28.23 -4.55 0.68
N TYR A 156 -27.89 -4.12 -0.54
CA TYR A 156 -28.87 -3.74 -1.57
C TYR A 156 -29.57 -4.94 -2.25
N GLY A 157 -29.32 -6.18 -1.81
CA GLY A 157 -29.93 -7.39 -2.37
C GLY A 157 -29.29 -7.88 -3.68
N ILE A 158 -28.13 -7.36 -4.08
CA ILE A 158 -27.42 -7.83 -5.27
C ILE A 158 -26.67 -9.12 -4.94
N ASN A 159 -26.95 -10.17 -5.70
CA ASN A 159 -26.27 -11.46 -5.55
C ASN A 159 -24.83 -11.39 -6.08
N VAL A 160 -23.87 -11.12 -5.19
CA VAL A 160 -22.44 -11.09 -5.50
C VAL A 160 -21.76 -12.41 -5.08
N PRO A 161 -21.14 -13.16 -6.01
CA PRO A 161 -20.48 -14.43 -5.71
C PRO A 161 -19.45 -14.33 -4.57
N ILE A 162 -19.40 -15.35 -3.73
CA ILE A 162 -18.36 -15.51 -2.70
C ILE A 162 -17.15 -16.15 -3.38
N ARG A 163 -15.99 -15.49 -3.32
CA ARG A 163 -14.71 -16.08 -3.73
C ARG A 163 -14.13 -16.87 -2.55
N SER A 164 -13.67 -18.09 -2.82
CA SER A 164 -12.85 -18.90 -1.92
C SER A 164 -11.52 -19.19 -2.63
N PRO A 165 -10.57 -18.23 -2.63
CA PRO A 165 -9.25 -18.47 -3.19
C PRO A 165 -8.49 -19.46 -2.30
N HIS A 166 -7.70 -20.33 -2.91
CA HIS A 166 -6.81 -21.25 -2.21
C HIS A 166 -5.44 -21.19 -2.86
N ASP A 167 -4.42 -20.99 -2.05
CA ASP A 167 -3.05 -21.02 -2.51
C ASP A 167 -2.62 -22.48 -2.71
N VAL A 168 -2.13 -22.78 -3.90
CA VAL A 168 -1.62 -24.10 -4.24
C VAL A 168 -0.10 -23.99 -4.30
N PRO A 169 0.64 -24.50 -3.30
CA PRO A 169 2.09 -24.49 -3.35
C PRO A 169 2.57 -25.36 -4.52
N ILE A 170 3.50 -24.83 -5.31
CA ILE A 170 4.08 -25.53 -6.46
C ILE A 170 5.50 -25.92 -6.09
N THR A 171 5.78 -27.22 -6.07
CA THR A 171 7.13 -27.75 -5.86
C THR A 171 7.90 -27.74 -7.18
N MET A 172 9.01 -26.99 -7.24
CA MET A 172 9.89 -26.94 -8.42
C MET A 172 10.62 -28.27 -8.61
N LYS A 173 10.73 -28.76 -9.86
CA LYS A 173 11.35 -30.07 -10.16
C LYS A 173 12.62 -29.95 -11.00
N GLY A 174 13.62 -30.80 -10.68
CA GLY A 174 14.80 -31.04 -11.50
C GLY A 174 15.51 -29.77 -11.98
N LYS A 175 15.40 -29.48 -13.29
CA LYS A 175 16.03 -28.35 -13.97
C LYS A 175 15.53 -26.98 -13.50
N GLU A 176 14.27 -26.88 -13.08
CA GLU A 176 13.70 -25.62 -12.58
C GLU A 176 14.38 -25.22 -11.27
N ARG A 177 14.45 -26.15 -10.33
CA ARG A 177 15.14 -25.93 -9.04
C ARG A 177 16.63 -25.67 -9.23
N GLN A 178 17.24 -26.23 -10.28
CA GLN A 178 18.64 -25.92 -10.62
C GLN A 178 18.79 -24.49 -11.12
N LEU A 179 17.93 -24.03 -12.04
CA LEU A 179 17.97 -22.66 -12.55
C LEU A 179 17.80 -21.62 -11.43
N TYR A 180 16.84 -21.84 -10.52
CA TYR A 180 16.67 -20.98 -9.35
C TYR A 180 17.95 -20.92 -8.50
N ARG A 181 18.54 -22.08 -8.19
CA ARG A 181 19.79 -22.16 -7.42
C ARG A 181 20.97 -21.47 -8.10
N GLU A 182 21.12 -21.63 -9.41
CA GLU A 182 22.19 -20.98 -10.18
C GLU A 182 22.07 -19.45 -10.14
N ILE A 183 20.85 -18.92 -10.32
CA ILE A 183 20.59 -17.49 -10.26
C ILE A 183 20.83 -16.93 -8.86
N GLU A 184 20.37 -17.65 -7.82
CA GLU A 184 20.58 -17.24 -6.44
C GLU A 184 22.07 -17.25 -6.06
N THR A 185 22.79 -18.29 -6.49
CA THR A 185 24.24 -18.39 -6.25
C THR A 185 24.99 -17.25 -6.94
N TYR A 186 24.65 -16.94 -8.19
CA TYR A 186 25.23 -15.82 -8.92
C TYR A 186 25.03 -14.49 -8.18
N LEU A 187 23.82 -14.21 -7.70
CA LEU A 187 23.51 -12.97 -7.00
C LEU A 187 24.15 -12.92 -5.61
N ARG A 188 24.20 -14.05 -4.90
CA ARG A 188 24.90 -14.18 -3.61
C ARG A 188 26.40 -13.93 -3.74
N ASP A 189 27.02 -14.43 -4.80
CA ASP A 189 28.45 -14.21 -5.05
C ASP A 189 28.77 -12.75 -5.33
N ILE A 190 27.85 -12.01 -5.96
CA ILE A 190 27.98 -10.57 -6.13
C ILE A 190 27.75 -9.85 -4.81
N TYR A 191 26.70 -10.19 -4.07
CA TYR A 191 26.41 -9.66 -2.73
C TYR A 191 27.64 -9.73 -1.81
N LYS A 192 28.31 -10.89 -1.75
CA LYS A 192 29.53 -11.10 -0.95
C LYS A 192 30.70 -10.21 -1.36
N LYS A 193 30.80 -9.84 -2.64
CA LYS A 193 31.89 -9.03 -3.19
C LYS A 193 31.60 -7.52 -3.11
N SER A 194 30.37 -7.15 -2.78
CA SER A 194 29.91 -5.77 -2.80
C SER A 194 30.14 -5.05 -1.46
N LYS A 195 30.29 -3.73 -1.56
CA LYS A 195 30.44 -2.85 -0.39
C LYS A 195 29.14 -2.80 0.43
N PRO A 196 29.19 -2.49 1.73
CA PRO A 196 28.00 -2.39 2.58
C PRO A 196 26.88 -1.52 2.01
N GLU A 197 27.24 -0.39 1.42
CA GLU A 197 26.31 0.57 0.79
C GLU A 197 25.55 -0.02 -0.43
N GLN A 198 26.10 -1.06 -1.06
CA GLN A 198 25.50 -1.71 -2.24
C GLN A 198 24.71 -2.97 -1.90
N LYS A 199 24.81 -3.47 -0.66
CA LYS A 199 24.16 -4.73 -0.24
C LYS A 199 22.63 -4.66 -0.30
N SER A 200 22.04 -3.56 0.17
CA SER A 200 20.59 -3.32 0.07
C SER A 200 20.10 -3.37 -1.39
N ILE A 201 20.87 -2.76 -2.31
CA ILE A 201 20.55 -2.73 -3.73
C ILE A 201 20.60 -4.13 -4.37
N ILE A 202 21.49 -4.99 -3.89
CA ILE A 202 21.61 -6.37 -4.37
C ILE A 202 20.48 -7.26 -3.82
N GLY A 203 20.07 -7.04 -2.57
CA GLY A 203 18.87 -7.67 -2.00
C GLY A 203 17.63 -7.37 -2.84
N PHE A 204 17.42 -6.10 -3.18
CA PHE A 204 16.35 -5.67 -4.08
C PHE A 204 16.45 -6.33 -5.48
N THR A 205 17.66 -6.42 -6.03
CA THR A 205 17.90 -7.08 -7.32
C THR A 205 17.52 -8.57 -7.27
N LEU A 206 17.84 -9.26 -6.17
CA LEU A 206 17.48 -10.67 -5.98
C LEU A 206 15.98 -10.90 -5.97
N ALA A 207 15.23 -10.02 -5.29
CA ALA A 207 13.78 -10.07 -5.31
C ALA A 207 13.19 -9.96 -6.71
N ILE A 208 13.72 -9.05 -7.55
CA ILE A 208 13.26 -8.91 -8.94
C ILE A 208 13.53 -10.17 -9.75
N TYR A 209 14.70 -10.79 -9.59
CA TYR A 209 15.00 -12.06 -10.26
C TYR A 209 14.05 -13.16 -9.80
N ARG A 210 13.79 -13.29 -8.49
CA ARG A 210 12.82 -14.23 -7.93
C ARG A 210 11.41 -13.99 -8.50
N ARG A 211 10.93 -12.74 -8.55
CA ARG A 211 9.62 -12.37 -9.12
C ARG A 211 9.51 -12.67 -10.62
N ARG A 212 10.57 -12.43 -11.40
CA ARG A 212 10.57 -12.77 -12.84
C ARG A 212 10.64 -14.26 -13.10
N LEU A 213 11.40 -14.97 -12.28
CA LEU A 213 11.47 -16.43 -12.31
C LEU A 213 10.10 -17.07 -12.05
N THR A 214 9.31 -16.50 -11.14
CA THR A 214 7.95 -17.00 -10.83
C THR A 214 6.92 -16.52 -11.85
N SER A 215 7.11 -15.36 -12.50
CA SER A 215 6.14 -14.81 -13.45
C SER A 215 6.25 -15.40 -14.86
N SER A 216 7.46 -15.64 -15.39
CA SER A 216 7.66 -16.26 -16.71
C SER A 216 9.12 -16.64 -16.99
N PHE A 217 9.34 -17.85 -17.53
CA PHE A 217 10.66 -18.25 -18.05
C PHE A 217 11.19 -17.34 -19.16
N SER A 218 10.30 -16.73 -19.96
CA SER A 218 10.72 -15.77 -20.97
C SER A 218 11.22 -14.46 -20.35
N ALA A 219 10.59 -14.03 -19.25
CA ALA A 219 10.97 -12.81 -18.55
C ALA A 219 12.37 -12.93 -17.95
N ILE A 220 12.65 -14.02 -17.22
CA ILE A 220 13.98 -14.24 -16.64
C ILE A 220 15.07 -14.41 -17.70
N LYS A 221 14.77 -15.08 -18.82
CA LYS A 221 15.72 -15.24 -19.92
C LYS A 221 16.14 -13.89 -20.50
N GLU A 222 15.19 -12.97 -20.64
CA GLU A 222 15.46 -11.63 -21.16
C GLU A 222 16.26 -10.80 -20.15
N THR A 223 15.95 -10.88 -18.85
CA THR A 223 16.76 -10.27 -17.78
C THR A 223 18.22 -10.73 -17.83
N LEU A 224 18.44 -12.04 -17.93
CA LEU A 224 19.77 -12.62 -17.99
C LEU A 224 20.54 -12.20 -19.25
N LYS A 225 19.85 -12.06 -20.39
CA LYS A 225 20.47 -11.56 -21.62
C LYS A 225 20.88 -10.10 -21.51
N ARG A 226 20.01 -9.22 -21.02
CA ARG A 226 20.34 -7.81 -20.79
C ARG A 226 21.52 -7.66 -19.84
N ARG A 227 21.53 -8.44 -18.74
CA ARG A 227 22.68 -8.49 -17.83
C ARG A 227 23.95 -8.96 -18.54
N LEU A 228 23.87 -9.97 -19.39
CA LEU A 228 25.02 -10.46 -20.16
C LEU A 228 25.56 -9.41 -21.14
N GLU A 229 24.68 -8.64 -21.79
CA GLU A 229 25.07 -7.54 -22.69
C GLU A 229 25.83 -6.45 -21.93
N ILE A 230 25.29 -6.00 -20.80
CA ILE A 230 25.98 -5.05 -19.91
C ILE A 230 27.34 -5.57 -19.46
N LEU A 231 27.45 -6.83 -19.02
CA LEU A 231 28.72 -7.42 -18.61
C LEU A 231 29.75 -7.52 -19.75
N LYS A 232 29.28 -7.64 -21.00
CA LYS A 232 30.16 -7.62 -22.18
C LYS A 232 30.65 -6.21 -22.49
N ASP A 233 29.80 -5.22 -22.29
CA ASP A 233 30.13 -3.80 -22.48
C ASP A 233 31.03 -3.26 -21.35
N GLU A 234 30.84 -3.72 -20.11
CA GLU A 234 31.70 -3.41 -18.95
C GLU A 234 33.16 -3.85 -19.17
N ARG A 235 33.37 -4.93 -19.94
CA ARG A 235 34.71 -5.41 -20.34
C ARG A 235 35.47 -4.42 -21.23
N ASN A 236 34.78 -3.42 -21.78
CA ASN A 236 35.33 -2.36 -22.64
C ASN A 236 35.60 -1.03 -21.91
N GLY A 237 35.39 -0.94 -20.58
CA GLY A 237 35.99 0.13 -19.76
C GLY A 237 35.07 0.99 -18.88
N GLU A 238 33.76 0.71 -18.80
CA GLU A 238 32.87 1.40 -17.86
C GLU A 238 32.24 0.39 -16.90
N VAL A 239 32.43 0.55 -15.58
CA VAL A 239 31.82 -0.33 -14.58
C VAL A 239 30.40 0.16 -14.30
N GLU A 240 29.41 -0.48 -14.91
CA GLU A 240 28.01 -0.20 -14.62
C GLU A 240 27.53 -0.83 -13.31
N HIS A 241 26.51 -0.21 -12.71
CA HIS A 241 25.89 -0.67 -11.46
C HIS A 241 25.12 -1.97 -11.69
N ILE A 242 25.05 -2.86 -10.70
CA ILE A 242 24.28 -4.13 -10.82
C ILE A 242 22.78 -3.94 -11.09
N THR A 243 22.26 -2.73 -11.04
CA THR A 243 20.87 -2.42 -11.34
C THR A 243 20.68 -1.83 -12.73
N SER A 244 21.73 -1.65 -13.52
CA SER A 244 21.63 -0.98 -14.82
C SER A 244 20.81 -1.73 -15.87
N PHE A 245 20.59 -3.04 -15.69
CA PHE A 245 19.68 -3.82 -16.54
C PHE A 245 18.20 -3.73 -16.13
N LEU A 246 17.90 -3.11 -14.99
CA LEU A 246 16.53 -2.89 -14.54
C LEU A 246 16.03 -1.61 -15.22
N ASP A 247 15.01 -1.76 -16.07
CA ASP A 247 14.31 -0.60 -16.65
C ASP A 247 13.49 0.11 -15.56
N GLU A 248 13.09 1.37 -15.78
CA GLU A 248 12.17 2.08 -14.87
C GLU A 248 10.83 1.33 -14.69
N GLU A 249 10.41 0.53 -15.69
CA GLU A 249 9.22 -0.34 -15.60
C GLU A 249 9.44 -1.60 -14.72
N ASP A 250 10.69 -1.97 -14.48
CA ASP A 250 11.07 -3.15 -13.68
C ASP A 250 11.15 -2.84 -12.18
N VAL A 251 11.27 -1.56 -11.86
CA VAL A 251 11.25 -0.99 -10.51
C VAL A 251 9.82 -0.52 -10.24
N ASP A 252 8.94 -1.49 -9.98
CA ASP A 252 7.58 -1.18 -9.51
C ASP A 252 7.66 -0.74 -8.04
N ASP A 253 6.98 0.34 -7.68
CA ASP A 253 7.01 0.88 -6.31
C ASP A 253 6.42 -0.12 -5.29
N ASP A 254 5.57 -1.05 -5.73
CA ASP A 254 5.10 -2.18 -4.92
C ASP A 254 6.27 -3.09 -4.48
N ILE A 255 7.32 -3.24 -5.31
CA ILE A 255 8.55 -3.96 -4.96
C ILE A 255 9.33 -3.12 -3.95
N ILE A 256 9.47 -1.81 -4.17
CA ILE A 256 10.21 -0.94 -3.24
C ILE A 256 9.58 -0.97 -1.84
N GLU A 257 8.24 -0.86 -1.72
CA GLU A 257 7.54 -0.91 -0.43
C GLU A 257 7.58 -2.28 0.25
N GLU A 258 7.53 -3.39 -0.49
CA GLU A 258 7.67 -4.75 0.05
C GLU A 258 9.07 -5.00 0.63
N PHE A 259 10.11 -4.32 0.10
CA PHE A 259 11.51 -4.48 0.52
C PHE A 259 12.08 -3.33 1.38
N GLU A 260 11.37 -2.20 1.53
CA GLU A 260 11.63 -1.23 2.62
C GLU A 260 11.30 -1.83 4.00
N VAL A 261 10.45 -2.87 4.02
CA VAL A 261 10.21 -3.71 5.20
C VAL A 261 11.25 -4.84 5.23
N ASP A 262 12.33 -4.56 5.94
CA ASP A 262 13.32 -5.50 6.46
C ASP A 262 14.45 -5.98 5.53
N SER A 263 15.44 -5.09 5.32
CA SER A 263 16.76 -5.47 4.77
C SER A 263 17.55 -6.44 5.68
N SER A 264 17.15 -6.63 6.93
CA SER A 264 17.84 -7.52 7.88
C SER A 264 17.41 -8.99 7.76
N ASP A 265 16.18 -9.26 7.34
CA ASP A 265 15.69 -10.62 7.02
C ASP A 265 16.40 -11.22 5.80
N LEU A 266 16.64 -10.42 4.75
CA LEU A 266 17.43 -10.82 3.58
C LEU A 266 18.92 -11.05 3.91
N GLU A 267 19.46 -10.32 4.89
CA GLU A 267 20.82 -10.56 5.40
C GLU A 267 20.92 -11.90 6.13
N ALA A 268 19.88 -12.29 6.88
CA ALA A 268 19.80 -13.58 7.56
C ALA A 268 19.60 -14.77 6.58
N GLU A 269 18.71 -14.65 5.57
CA GLU A 269 18.50 -15.68 4.54
C GLU A 269 19.76 -15.98 3.69
N LEU A 270 20.64 -14.99 3.53
CA LEU A 270 21.87 -15.12 2.74
C LEU A 270 23.06 -15.67 3.55
N GLU A 271 22.95 -15.75 4.89
CA GLU A 271 23.94 -16.43 5.74
C GLU A 271 23.90 -17.97 5.53
N PRO A 272 25.05 -18.67 5.66
CA PRO A 272 25.14 -20.09 5.36
C PRO A 272 24.30 -21.00 6.28
N SER A 273 23.86 -20.52 7.44
CA SER A 273 23.21 -21.34 8.48
C SER A 273 21.71 -21.50 8.31
N ASP A 274 21.00 -20.52 7.74
CA ASP A 274 19.53 -20.56 7.68
C ASP A 274 18.95 -21.24 6.43
N LEU A 275 19.76 -21.47 5.40
CA LEU A 275 19.36 -22.32 4.26
C LEU A 275 19.10 -23.78 4.67
N ASN A 276 19.84 -24.30 5.66
CA ASN A 276 19.55 -25.63 6.19
C ASN A 276 18.23 -25.65 6.99
N ASN A 277 17.84 -24.52 7.60
CA ASN A 277 16.61 -24.41 8.37
C ASN A 277 15.37 -24.25 7.49
N GLU A 278 15.46 -23.57 6.34
CA GLU A 278 14.38 -23.58 5.33
C GLU A 278 14.31 -24.90 4.57
N GLU A 279 15.44 -25.55 4.32
CA GLU A 279 15.47 -26.93 3.81
C GLU A 279 14.78 -27.88 4.80
N ASP A 280 15.13 -27.85 6.09
CA ASP A 280 14.51 -28.71 7.10
C ASP A 280 13.03 -28.38 7.35
N SER A 281 12.64 -27.10 7.38
CA SER A 281 11.23 -26.68 7.50
C SER A 281 10.36 -27.18 6.33
N TYR A 282 10.91 -27.18 5.11
CA TYR A 282 10.20 -27.69 3.93
C TYR A 282 10.21 -29.23 3.84
N TYR A 283 11.24 -29.89 4.37
CA TYR A 283 11.33 -31.37 4.45
C TYR A 283 10.54 -31.97 5.64
N ASP A 284 10.32 -31.25 6.75
CA ASP A 284 9.54 -31.75 7.90
C ASP A 284 8.04 -31.88 7.60
N PHE A 285 7.54 -31.15 6.58
CA PHE A 285 6.15 -31.29 6.10
C PHE A 285 5.87 -32.62 5.38
N ASP A 286 6.89 -33.26 4.82
CA ASP A 286 6.75 -34.56 4.16
C ASP A 286 6.79 -35.73 5.17
N ASP A 287 7.55 -35.60 6.26
CA ASP A 287 7.73 -36.67 7.25
C ASP A 287 6.58 -36.79 8.28
N GLU A 288 5.85 -35.69 8.56
CA GLU A 288 4.66 -35.70 9.42
C GLU A 288 3.46 -36.44 8.80
N LYS A 289 3.35 -36.47 7.47
CA LYS A 289 2.24 -37.16 6.79
C LYS A 289 2.40 -38.68 6.76
N ASP A 290 3.64 -39.18 6.76
CA ASP A 290 3.89 -40.63 6.79
C ASP A 290 3.80 -41.23 8.20
N LYS A 291 4.01 -40.43 9.26
CA LYS A 291 3.77 -40.88 10.65
C LYS A 291 2.27 -40.88 11.03
N LYS A 292 1.45 -39.98 10.48
CA LYS A 292 0.00 -39.93 10.76
C LYS A 292 -0.81 -41.02 10.05
N LYS A 293 -0.31 -41.62 8.96
CA LYS A 293 -0.98 -42.75 8.27
C LYS A 293 -0.84 -44.12 8.95
N LYS A 294 0.08 -44.31 9.91
CA LYS A 294 0.27 -45.59 10.61
C LYS A 294 -0.45 -45.72 11.96
N ARG A 295 -1.23 -44.71 12.36
CA ARG A 295 -1.85 -44.65 13.70
C ARG A 295 -3.38 -44.60 13.69
N VAL A 296 -4.05 -45.23 12.72
CA VAL A 296 -5.47 -45.61 12.89
C VAL A 296 -5.74 -46.91 12.13
N SER A 297 -5.48 -48.03 12.79
CA SER A 297 -6.06 -49.33 12.47
C SER A 297 -6.53 -49.93 13.78
N PHE A 298 -7.75 -50.46 13.77
CA PHE A 298 -8.63 -50.92 14.86
C PHE A 298 -9.59 -49.85 15.41
#